data_AF-A0A524G6L3-F1
#
_entry.id   AF-A0A524G6L3-F1
#
_cell.length_a   1.000
_cell.length_b   1.000
_cell.length_c   1.000
_cell.angle_alpha   90.00
_cell.angle_beta   90.00
_cell.angle_gamma   90.00
#
_symmetry.space_group_name_H-M   'P 1'
#
loop_
_entity.id
_entity.type
_entity.pdbx_description
1 polymer ?
#
loop_
_entity_poly.entity_id
_entity_poly.type
_entity_poly.pdbx_seq_one_letter_code
_entity_poly.pdbx_strand_id
1 'polypeptide(L)'
;MSKERSPIMTSSSSICDKLDGTLNTTTSLTFMEIRYRSLGKALDELRTKRVQLEDDLRKGYVEESQYASTLLKLILETNTLNKERSDVEEKVKAIKTNKLR
;
A
#
# COMPACT_ATOMS: atom_id res chain seq x y z
N MET A 1 -21.32 -35.38 45.94
CA MET A 1 -20.28 -36.04 45.15
C MET A 1 -20.56 -35.79 43.67
N SER A 2 -20.27 -34.58 43.20
CA SER A 2 -20.51 -34.15 41.82
C SER A 2 -19.17 -33.95 41.15
N LYS A 3 -18.94 -34.69 40.06
CA LYS A 3 -17.69 -34.70 39.28
C LYS A 3 -17.65 -33.42 38.42
N GLU A 4 -16.76 -32.50 38.76
CA GLU A 4 -16.42 -31.38 37.88
C GLU A 4 -15.47 -31.89 36.79
N ARG A 5 -15.93 -31.77 35.54
CA ARG A 5 -15.20 -32.18 34.33
C ARG A 5 -14.59 -30.91 33.74
N SER A 6 -13.30 -30.69 33.98
CA SER A 6 -12.56 -29.57 33.38
C SER A 6 -12.51 -29.73 31.86
N PRO A 7 -12.65 -28.66 31.06
CA PRO A 7 -12.48 -28.75 29.62
C PRO A 7 -11.00 -28.89 29.28
N ILE A 8 -10.74 -29.84 28.39
CA ILE A 8 -9.46 -30.10 27.72
C ILE A 8 -8.97 -28.81 27.04
N MET A 9 -7.77 -28.34 27.40
CA MET A 9 -7.00 -27.40 26.57
C MET A 9 -6.58 -28.16 25.30
N THR A 10 -7.32 -27.97 24.21
CA THR A 10 -6.78 -28.25 22.88
C THR A 10 -5.87 -27.10 22.50
N SER A 11 -4.58 -27.42 22.43
CA SER A 11 -3.51 -26.63 21.86
C SER A 11 -3.91 -26.15 20.46
N SER A 12 -4.43 -24.93 20.36
CA SER A 12 -4.53 -24.23 19.08
C SER A 12 -3.10 -23.87 18.68
N SER A 13 -2.51 -24.74 17.86
CA SER A 13 -1.27 -24.50 17.14
C SER A 13 -1.33 -23.14 16.47
N SER A 14 -0.76 -22.13 17.13
CA SER A 14 -0.61 -20.80 16.57
C SER A 14 0.43 -20.91 15.47
N ILE A 15 -0.04 -20.74 14.23
CA ILE A 15 0.73 -20.76 12.99
C ILE A 15 1.75 -19.60 12.92
N CYS A 16 1.91 -18.84 14.02
CA CYS A 16 2.81 -17.69 14.11
C CYS A 16 4.29 -18.04 14.33
N ASP A 17 4.65 -19.27 14.75
CA ASP A 17 6.06 -19.63 14.97
C ASP A 17 6.86 -19.98 13.69
N LYS A 18 6.25 -19.84 12.50
CA LYS A 18 6.94 -20.03 11.20
C LYS A 18 7.28 -18.74 10.46
N LEU A 19 7.11 -17.58 11.10
CA LEU A 19 7.43 -16.28 10.53
C LEU A 19 8.80 -15.72 10.98
N ASP A 20 9.58 -16.51 11.73
CA ASP A 20 10.84 -16.04 12.34
C ASP A 20 12.10 -16.31 11.47
N GLY A 21 11.93 -16.86 10.26
CA GLY A 21 13.04 -17.25 9.37
C GLY A 21 13.25 -16.40 8.11
N THR A 22 12.39 -15.42 7.82
CA THR A 22 12.42 -14.69 6.51
C THR A 22 12.35 -13.17 6.67
N LEU A 23 12.90 -12.64 7.77
CA LEU A 23 13.04 -11.19 8.01
C LEU A 23 14.22 -10.56 7.26
N ASN A 24 14.59 -11.12 6.09
CA ASN A 24 15.47 -10.48 5.10
C ASN A 24 14.65 -9.93 3.91
N THR A 25 13.38 -9.59 4.14
CA THR A 25 12.34 -9.38 3.11
C THR A 25 12.29 -7.97 2.51
N THR A 26 13.29 -7.13 2.76
CA THR A 26 13.50 -5.88 2.00
C THR A 26 14.12 -6.12 0.61
N THR A 27 14.52 -7.36 0.29
CA THR A 27 15.04 -7.79 -1.03
C THR A 27 14.15 -8.80 -1.77
N SER A 28 12.99 -9.17 -1.21
CA SER A 28 12.09 -10.12 -1.86
C SER A 28 11.43 -9.49 -3.10
N LEU A 29 11.71 -10.04 -4.28
CA LEU A 29 11.12 -9.60 -5.56
C LEU A 29 9.60 -9.48 -5.47
N THR A 30 8.95 -10.48 -4.88
CA THR A 30 7.49 -10.52 -4.70
C THR A 30 6.98 -9.33 -3.90
N PHE A 31 7.67 -8.96 -2.82
CA PHE A 31 7.30 -7.81 -2.00
C PHE A 31 7.41 -6.50 -2.79
N MET A 32 8.50 -6.32 -3.56
CA MET A 32 8.69 -5.15 -4.40
C MET A 32 7.64 -5.06 -5.52
N GLU A 33 7.24 -6.18 -6.11
CA GLU A 33 6.16 -6.21 -7.11
C GLU A 33 4.79 -5.87 -6.50
N ILE A 34 4.49 -6.36 -5.29
CA ILE A 34 3.29 -5.98 -4.55
C ILE A 34 3.30 -4.47 -4.28
N ARG A 35 4.42 -3.93 -3.78
CA ARG A 35 4.59 -2.49 -3.53
C ARG A 35 4.41 -1.66 -4.81
N TYR A 36 5.00 -2.09 -5.93
CA TYR A 36 4.83 -1.40 -7.21
C TYR A 36 3.36 -1.31 -7.63
N ARG A 37 2.61 -2.41 -7.47
CA ARG A 37 1.18 -2.47 -7.78
C ARG A 37 0.37 -1.61 -6.80
N SER A 38 0.67 -1.63 -5.50
CA SER A 38 -0.05 -0.81 -4.52
C SER A 38 0.16 0.68 -4.76
N LEU A 39 1.37 1.10 -5.12
CA LEU A 39 1.66 2.49 -5.50
C LEU A 39 0.87 2.91 -6.75
N GLY A 40 0.69 2.00 -7.71
CA GLY A 40 -0.19 2.23 -8.86
C GLY A 40 -1.64 2.53 -8.44
N LYS A 41 -2.20 1.71 -7.53
CA LYS A 41 -3.56 1.93 -7.00
C LYS A 41 -3.69 3.26 -6.27
N ALA A 42 -2.71 3.62 -5.44
CA ALA A 42 -2.70 4.90 -4.73
C ALA A 42 -2.72 6.10 -5.70
N LEU A 43 -1.98 6.01 -6.81
CA LEU A 43 -2.02 7.04 -7.86
C LEU A 43 -3.39 7.13 -8.55
N ASP A 44 -4.07 6.00 -8.78
CA ASP A 44 -5.42 5.98 -9.34
C ASP A 44 -6.47 6.58 -8.38
N GLU A 45 -6.30 6.35 -7.07
CA GLU A 45 -7.12 7.01 -6.05
C GLU A 45 -6.91 8.53 -6.05
N LEU A 46 -5.66 9.01 -6.19
CA LEU A 46 -5.38 10.45 -6.30
C LEU A 46 -6.00 11.08 -7.56
N ARG A 47 -5.98 10.36 -8.69
CA ARG A 47 -6.68 10.79 -9.92
C ARG A 47 -8.18 10.92 -9.68
N THR A 48 -8.77 9.94 -8.99
CA THR A 48 -10.19 9.96 -8.65
C THR A 48 -10.53 11.14 -7.75
N LYS A 49 -9.73 11.39 -6.71
CA LYS A 49 -9.90 12.54 -5.81
C LYS A 49 -9.80 13.88 -6.57
N ARG A 50 -8.88 13.98 -7.53
CA ARG A 50 -8.75 15.18 -8.36
C ARG A 50 -10.01 15.43 -9.21
N VAL A 51 -10.50 14.39 -9.89
CA VAL A 51 -11.73 14.50 -10.70
C VAL A 51 -12.92 14.88 -9.82
N GLN A 52 -13.04 14.29 -8.64
CA GLN A 52 -14.09 14.65 -7.69
C GLN A 52 -13.98 16.11 -7.24
N LEU A 53 -12.76 16.59 -6.93
CA LEU A 53 -12.51 17.97 -6.54
C LEU A 53 -12.89 18.97 -7.66
N GLU A 54 -12.60 18.64 -8.92
CA GLU A 54 -13.01 19.43 -10.09
C GLU A 54 -14.54 19.44 -10.25
N ASP A 55 -15.21 18.31 -9.97
CA ASP A 55 -16.66 18.22 -9.98
C ASP A 55 -17.31 19.03 -8.86
N ASP A 56 -16.77 18.97 -7.65
CA ASP A 56 -17.24 19.71 -6.48
C ASP A 56 -17.10 21.23 -6.69
N LEU A 57 -16.01 21.69 -7.31
CA LEU A 57 -15.84 23.10 -7.70
C LEU A 57 -16.93 23.52 -8.69
N ARG A 58 -17.20 22.73 -9.74
CA ARG A 58 -18.23 23.04 -10.74
C ARG A 58 -19.64 23.08 -10.14
N LYS A 59 -19.91 22.27 -9.13
CA LYS A 59 -21.17 22.25 -8.39
C LYS A 59 -21.29 23.34 -7.33
N GLY A 60 -20.20 24.09 -7.08
CA GLY A 60 -20.16 25.13 -6.06
C GLY A 60 -20.10 24.60 -4.62
N TYR A 61 -19.71 23.33 -4.44
CA TYR A 61 -19.52 22.74 -3.10
C TYR A 61 -18.19 23.15 -2.45
N VAL A 62 -17.25 23.66 -3.25
CA VAL A 62 -15.93 24.09 -2.80
C VAL A 62 -15.63 25.46 -3.39
N GLU A 63 -15.10 26.37 -2.57
CA GLU A 63 -14.64 27.68 -3.01
C GLU A 63 -13.30 27.59 -3.77
N GLU A 64 -13.03 28.53 -4.67
CA GLU A 64 -11.80 28.54 -5.49
C GLU A 64 -10.51 28.50 -4.64
N SER A 65 -10.50 29.18 -3.50
CA SER A 65 -9.35 29.20 -2.58
C SER A 65 -9.06 27.83 -1.98
N GLN A 66 -10.12 27.12 -1.56
CA GLN A 66 -10.04 25.77 -1.00
C GLN A 66 -9.69 24.75 -2.09
N TYR A 67 -10.25 24.91 -3.28
CA TYR A 67 -9.90 24.13 -4.46
C TYR A 67 -8.40 24.22 -4.76
N ALA A 68 -7.85 25.44 -4.85
CA ALA A 68 -6.45 25.66 -5.16
C ALA A 68 -5.51 25.01 -4.13
N SER A 69 -5.82 25.17 -2.85
CA SER A 69 -5.05 24.54 -1.76
C SER A 69 -5.09 23.01 -1.83
N THR A 70 -6.27 22.45 -2.08
CA THR A 70 -6.47 21.00 -2.14
C THR A 70 -5.81 20.39 -3.37
N LEU A 71 -5.94 21.04 -4.52
CA LEU A 71 -5.29 20.65 -5.76
C LEU A 71 -3.76 20.63 -5.61
N LEU A 72 -3.18 21.66 -4.97
CA LEU A 72 -1.74 21.70 -4.71
C LEU A 72 -1.29 20.50 -3.86
N LYS A 73 -2.04 20.15 -2.79
CA LYS A 73 -1.74 18.97 -1.97
C LYS A 73 -1.76 17.68 -2.79
N LEU A 74 -2.79 17.49 -3.61
CA LEU A 74 -2.92 16.32 -4.49
C LEU A 74 -1.75 16.23 -5.49
N ILE A 75 -1.29 17.36 -6.04
CA ILE A 75 -0.14 17.41 -6.96
C ILE A 75 1.15 16.99 -6.24
N LEU A 76 1.41 17.54 -5.05
CA LEU A 76 2.61 17.20 -4.28
C LEU A 76 2.63 15.72 -3.88
N GLU A 77 1.48 15.17 -3.47
CA GLU A 77 1.34 13.76 -3.14
C GLU A 77 1.55 12.88 -4.37
N THR A 78 0.95 13.24 -5.51
CA THR A 78 1.14 12.54 -6.79
C THR A 78 2.60 12.51 -7.22
N ASN A 79 3.31 13.63 -7.12
CA ASN A 79 4.74 13.71 -7.44
C ASN A 79 5.59 12.82 -6.53
N THR A 80 5.27 12.79 -5.24
CA THR A 80 5.95 11.95 -4.26
C THR A 80 5.76 10.47 -4.58
N LEU A 81 4.53 10.03 -4.84
CA LEU A 81 4.22 8.65 -5.19
C LEU A 81 4.82 8.24 -6.54
N ASN A 82 4.85 9.13 -7.53
CA ASN A 82 5.50 8.86 -8.82
C ASN A 82 6.99 8.59 -8.66
N LYS A 83 7.68 9.38 -7.83
CA LYS A 83 9.09 9.16 -7.53
C LYS A 83 9.31 7.81 -6.86
N GLU A 84 8.54 7.52 -5.80
CA GLU A 84 8.64 6.24 -5.11
C GLU A 84 8.35 5.04 -6.04
N ARG A 85 7.34 5.16 -6.89
CA ARG A 85 6.97 4.12 -7.85
C ARG A 85 8.08 3.88 -8.87
N SER A 86 8.73 4.94 -9.36
CA SER A 86 9.89 4.84 -10.26
C SER A 86 11.06 4.11 -9.58
N ASP A 87 11.39 4.50 -8.35
CA ASP A 87 12.48 3.88 -7.58
C ASP A 87 12.22 2.38 -7.34
N VAL A 88 10.97 2.00 -7.05
CA VAL A 88 10.58 0.59 -6.90
C VAL A 88 10.62 -0.14 -8.25
N GLU A 89 10.19 0.49 -9.34
CA GLU A 89 10.24 -0.10 -10.68
C GLU A 89 11.67 -0.45 -11.10
N GLU A 90 12.61 0.47 -10.88
CA GLU A 90 14.03 0.26 -11.17
C GLU A 90 14.60 -0.89 -10.35
N LYS A 91 14.27 -0.98 -9.06
CA LYS A 91 14.68 -2.10 -8.19
C LYS A 91 14.11 -3.44 -8.66
N VAL A 92 12.83 -3.48 -9.04
CA VAL A 92 12.19 -4.69 -9.59
C VAL A 92 12.89 -5.13 -10.87
N LYS A 93 13.15 -4.19 -11.79
CA LYS A 93 13.87 -4.46 -13.05
C LYS A 93 15.27 -5.01 -12.78
N ALA A 94 16.04 -4.36 -11.90
CA ALA A 94 17.40 -4.79 -11.56
C ALA A 94 17.43 -6.22 -10.97
N ILE A 95 16.51 -6.54 -10.06
CA ILE A 95 16.42 -7.89 -9.46
C ILE A 95 16.07 -8.93 -10.53
N LYS A 96 15.13 -8.64 -11.43
CA LYS A 96 14.76 -9.56 -12.51
C LYS A 96 15.91 -9.82 -13.48
N THR A 97 16.62 -8.77 -13.89
CA THR A 97 17.76 -8.88 -14.80
C THR A 97 18.92 -9.65 -14.16
N ASN A 98 19.22 -9.43 -12.87
CA ASN A 98 20.28 -10.15 -12.17
C ASN A 98 19.95 -11.63 -11.92
N LYS A 99 18.67 -12.01 -11.83
CA LYS A 99 18.25 -13.43 -11.74
C LYS A 99 18.31 -14.20 -13.07
N LEU A 100 18.41 -13.49 -14.19
CA LEU A 100 18.47 -14.08 -15.55
C LEU A 100 19.91 -14.26 -16.06
N ARG A 101 20.92 -13.87 -15.27
CA ARG A 101 22.35 -14.16 -15.49
C ARG A 101 22.77 -15.35 -14.65
#